data_AF-A0A928KUS9-F1
#
_entry.id   AF-A0A928KUS9-F1
#
_cell.length_a   1.000
_cell.length_b   1.000
_cell.length_c   1.000
_cell.angle_alpha   90.00
_cell.angle_beta   90.00
_cell.angle_gamma   90.00
#
_symmetry.space_group_name_H-M   'P 1'
#
loop_
_entity.id
_entity.type
_entity.pdbx_description
1 polymer ?
#
loop_
_entity_poly.entity_id
_entity_poly.type
_entity_poly.pdbx_seq_one_letter_code
_entity_poly.pdbx_strand_id
1 'polypeptide(L)'
;MNKFELFCMIYYVLDAEWDDSKNKELGKFLSSANPFLFDDVGSADSSVYTHFCDVITDVITIENSYALAKLYIDSLDSDVISAAFTTINEEEWTESVKDYLSSDHRKE
;
A
#
# COMPACT_ATOMS: atom_id res chain seq x y z
N MET A 1 -3.25 -3.69 -12.99
CA MET A 1 -3.18 -3.15 -11.62
C MET A 1 -3.86 -1.79 -11.61
N ASN A 2 -4.74 -1.56 -10.65
CA ASN A 2 -5.47 -0.31 -10.45
C ASN A 2 -4.96 0.38 -9.17
N LYS A 3 -5.38 1.65 -8.98
CA LYS A 3 -5.03 2.45 -7.79
C LYS A 3 -5.35 1.72 -6.48
N PHE A 4 -6.52 1.10 -6.41
CA PHE A 4 -6.93 0.32 -5.25
C PHE A 4 -6.02 -0.89 -4.99
N GLU A 5 -5.65 -1.65 -6.01
CA GLU A 5 -4.75 -2.80 -5.86
C GLU A 5 -3.36 -2.36 -5.37
N LEU A 6 -2.84 -1.25 -5.90
CA LEU A 6 -1.58 -0.67 -5.44
C LEU A 6 -1.67 -0.25 -3.97
N PHE A 7 -2.76 0.41 -3.60
CA PHE A 7 -2.99 0.82 -2.22
C PHE A 7 -3.09 -0.38 -1.26
N CYS A 8 -3.78 -1.45 -1.65
CA CYS A 8 -3.81 -2.70 -0.87
C CYS A 8 -2.42 -3.32 -0.71
N MET A 9 -1.61 -3.35 -1.77
CA MET A 9 -0.24 -3.88 -1.68
C MET A 9 0.63 -3.09 -0.71
N ILE A 10 0.53 -1.75 -0.73
CA ILE A 10 1.22 -0.89 0.25
C ILE A 10 0.76 -1.23 1.66
N TYR A 11 -0.56 -1.35 1.86
CA TYR A 11 -1.11 -1.74 3.15
C TYR A 11 -0.56 -3.08 3.64
N TYR A 12 -0.53 -4.11 2.80
CA TYR A 12 -0.01 -5.44 3.18
C TYR A 12 1.46 -5.41 3.61
N VAL A 13 2.31 -4.67 2.88
CA VAL A 13 3.73 -4.54 3.23
C VAL A 13 3.87 -3.86 4.59
N LEU A 14 3.15 -2.77 4.81
CA LEU A 14 3.18 -2.03 6.07
C LEU A 14 2.57 -2.85 7.23
N ASP A 15 1.54 -3.64 6.97
CA ASP A 15 0.88 -4.52 7.95
C ASP A 15 1.80 -5.68 8.36
N ALA A 16 2.51 -6.28 7.41
CA ALA A 16 3.52 -7.30 7.68
C ALA A 16 4.64 -6.77 8.59
N GLU A 17 5.14 -5.56 8.31
CA GLU A 17 6.15 -4.94 9.16
C GLU A 17 5.58 -4.53 10.53
N TRP A 18 4.31 -4.13 10.59
CA TRP A 18 3.65 -3.85 11.85
C TRP A 18 3.48 -5.11 12.71
N ASP A 19 3.22 -6.27 12.12
CA ASP A 19 3.09 -7.53 12.87
C ASP A 19 4.40 -7.91 13.59
N ASP A 20 5.55 -7.67 12.95
CA ASP A 20 6.88 -7.90 13.53
C ASP A 20 7.29 -6.80 14.54
N SER A 21 7.27 -5.53 14.10
CA SER A 21 7.75 -4.40 14.92
C SER A 21 6.79 -3.99 16.03
N LYS A 22 5.48 -4.21 15.84
CA LYS A 22 4.37 -3.72 16.67
C LYS A 22 4.43 -2.22 16.94
N ASN A 23 4.93 -1.46 15.96
CA ASN A 23 5.08 -0.02 16.09
C ASN A 23 3.71 0.67 16.19
N LYS A 24 3.50 1.46 17.24
CA LYS A 24 2.22 2.14 17.51
C LYS A 24 1.88 3.20 16.47
N GLU A 25 2.87 3.87 15.89
CA GLU A 25 2.65 4.89 14.86
C GLU A 25 2.21 4.25 13.55
N LEU A 26 2.90 3.19 13.14
CA LEU A 26 2.54 2.39 11.98
C LEU A 26 1.12 1.79 12.13
N GLY A 27 0.78 1.26 13.31
CA GLY A 27 -0.55 0.72 13.58
C GLY A 27 -1.66 1.77 13.53
N LYS A 28 -1.40 3.01 13.96
CA LYS A 28 -2.36 4.12 13.81
C LYS A 28 -2.57 4.50 12.34
N PHE A 29 -1.48 4.55 11.57
CA PHE A 29 -1.55 4.80 10.14
C PHE A 29 -2.33 3.69 9.45
N LEU A 30 -1.99 2.42 9.68
CA LEU A 30 -2.71 1.27 9.13
C LEU A 30 -4.20 1.32 9.47
N SER A 31 -4.57 1.62 10.72
CA SER A 31 -5.98 1.76 11.09
C SER A 31 -6.72 2.85 10.31
N SER A 32 -6.02 3.90 9.88
CA SER A 32 -6.58 5.01 9.10
C SER A 32 -6.48 4.76 7.58
N ALA A 33 -5.48 3.99 7.16
CA ALA A 33 -5.19 3.62 5.78
C ALA A 33 -5.88 2.32 5.38
N ASN A 34 -6.60 1.65 6.29
CA ASN A 34 -7.17 0.32 6.07
C ASN A 34 -8.17 0.30 4.88
N PRO A 35 -7.84 -0.39 3.77
CA PRO A 35 -8.72 -0.45 2.61
C PRO A 35 -9.90 -1.41 2.77
N PHE A 36 -9.92 -2.24 3.83
CA PHE A 36 -10.94 -3.25 4.09
C PHE A 36 -11.93 -2.84 5.16
N LEU A 37 -11.80 -1.64 5.74
CA LEU A 37 -12.68 -1.19 6.83
C LEU A 37 -14.10 -0.88 6.33
N PHE A 38 -14.24 -0.47 5.07
CA PHE A 38 -15.51 -0.18 4.43
C PHE A 38 -15.74 -1.14 3.25
N ASP A 39 -17.01 -1.43 2.97
CA ASP A 39 -17.44 -2.32 1.86
C ASP A 39 -17.23 -1.70 0.46
N ASP A 40 -16.62 -0.50 0.40
CA ASP A 40 -16.46 0.31 -0.81
C ASP A 40 -14.98 0.50 -1.18
N VAL A 41 -14.71 0.91 -2.43
CA VAL A 41 -13.34 1.11 -2.94
C VAL A 41 -12.76 2.37 -2.29
N GLY A 42 -11.95 2.20 -1.25
CA GLY A 42 -11.37 3.34 -0.55
C GLY A 42 -10.50 2.95 0.63
N SER A 43 -10.49 3.81 1.64
CA SER A 43 -9.75 3.62 2.88
C SER A 43 -10.61 4.04 4.06
N ALA A 44 -10.27 3.56 5.26
CA ALA A 44 -10.90 3.93 6.53
C ALA A 44 -11.00 5.46 6.70
N ASP A 45 -9.99 6.19 6.22
CA ASP A 45 -10.04 7.63 6.06
C ASP A 45 -10.05 8.01 4.58
N SER A 46 -11.12 8.66 4.14
CA SER A 46 -11.28 9.07 2.74
C SER A 46 -10.16 10.00 2.28
N SER A 47 -9.54 10.76 3.19
CA SER A 47 -8.43 11.67 2.89
C SER A 47 -7.17 10.90 2.51
N VAL A 48 -6.93 9.73 3.09
CA VAL A 48 -5.75 8.90 2.81
C VAL A 48 -5.82 8.36 1.38
N TYR A 49 -6.97 7.79 0.99
CA TYR A 49 -7.16 7.30 -0.38
C TYR A 49 -7.23 8.44 -1.41
N THR A 50 -7.78 9.60 -1.03
CA THR A 50 -7.80 10.79 -1.88
C THR A 50 -6.39 11.31 -2.13
N HIS A 51 -5.58 11.44 -1.07
CA HIS A 51 -4.17 11.84 -1.17
C HIS A 51 -3.38 10.87 -2.04
N PHE A 52 -3.58 9.56 -1.84
CA PHE A 52 -2.99 8.54 -2.72
C PHE A 52 -3.41 8.71 -4.19
N CYS A 53 -4.69 8.96 -4.45
CA CYS A 53 -5.18 9.20 -5.81
C CYS A 53 -4.63 10.47 -6.46
N ASP A 54 -4.37 11.51 -5.66
CA ASP A 54 -3.80 12.79 -6.10
C ASP A 54 -2.31 12.65 -6.41
N VAL A 55 -1.58 11.90 -5.58
CA VAL A 55 -0.16 11.60 -5.78
C VAL A 55 0.06 10.67 -6.98
N ILE A 56 -0.79 9.65 -7.14
CA ILE A 56 -0.69 8.69 -8.24
C ILE A 56 -1.59 9.12 -9.39
N THR A 57 -1.08 10.01 -10.25
CA THR A 57 -1.75 10.42 -11.49
C THR A 57 -1.46 9.51 -12.68
N ASP A 58 -0.33 8.82 -12.63
CA ASP A 58 0.18 7.99 -13.73
C ASP A 58 -0.48 6.61 -13.83
N VAL A 59 -0.31 5.99 -15.00
CA VAL A 59 -0.76 4.62 -15.25
C VAL A 59 0.08 3.65 -14.41
N ILE A 60 -0.59 2.91 -13.52
CA ILE A 60 0.06 1.94 -12.65
C ILE A 60 0.37 0.66 -13.44
N THR A 61 1.65 0.38 -13.61
CA THR A 61 2.17 -0.89 -14.11
C THR A 61 2.89 -1.64 -13.01
N ILE A 62 3.05 -2.96 -13.15
CA ILE A 62 3.79 -3.78 -12.18
C ILE A 62 5.20 -3.22 -11.98
N GLU A 63 5.88 -2.85 -13.06
CA GLU A 63 7.26 -2.32 -13.05
C GLU A 63 7.36 -0.96 -12.34
N ASN A 64 6.37 -0.07 -12.54
CA ASN A 64 6.40 1.26 -11.90
C ASN A 64 5.71 1.28 -10.53
N SER A 65 5.00 0.21 -10.16
CA SER A 65 4.19 0.17 -8.94
C SER A 65 5.02 0.40 -7.68
N TYR A 66 6.25 -0.13 -7.62
CA TYR A 66 7.16 0.08 -6.49
C TYR A 66 7.56 1.55 -6.36
N ALA A 67 7.97 2.18 -7.48
CA ALA A 67 8.35 3.59 -7.51
C ALA A 67 7.18 4.50 -7.12
N LEU A 68 5.98 4.20 -7.62
CA LEU A 68 4.74 4.91 -7.28
C LEU A 68 4.37 4.75 -5.80
N ALA A 69 4.43 3.52 -5.27
CA ALA A 69 4.21 3.26 -3.86
C ALA A 69 5.20 4.04 -2.98
N LYS A 70 6.49 4.00 -3.31
CA LYS A 70 7.52 4.75 -2.60
C LYS A 70 7.28 6.26 -2.65
N LEU A 71 6.85 6.79 -3.80
CA LEU A 71 6.51 8.21 -3.97
C LEU A 71 5.35 8.62 -3.05
N TYR A 72 4.33 7.77 -2.94
CA TYR A 72 3.26 7.99 -1.97
C TYR A 72 3.76 7.94 -0.53
N ILE A 73 4.57 6.95 -0.16
CA ILE A 73 5.14 6.86 1.20
C ILE A 73 6.00 8.08 1.54
N ASP A 74 6.82 8.55 0.60
CA ASP A 74 7.62 9.77 0.74
C ASP A 74 6.73 11.01 0.96
N SER A 75 5.58 11.08 0.27
CA SER A 75 4.61 12.18 0.44
C SER A 75 3.93 12.22 1.81
N LEU A 76 3.96 11.12 2.58
CA LEU A 76 3.39 11.07 3.93
C LEU A 76 4.30 11.72 4.98
N ASP A 77 5.54 12.08 4.61
CA ASP A 77 6.54 12.72 5.47
C ASP A 77 6.72 11.98 6.81
N SER A 78 6.63 10.65 6.77
CA SER A 78 6.70 9.80 7.96
C SER A 78 7.89 8.85 7.88
N ASP A 79 8.87 9.09 8.75
CA ASP A 79 10.09 8.27 8.84
C ASP A 79 9.76 6.81 9.19
N VAL A 80 8.77 6.60 10.07
CA VAL A 80 8.31 5.25 10.48
C VAL A 80 7.73 4.48 9.30
N ILE A 81 6.85 5.11 8.52
CA ILE A 81 6.21 4.46 7.36
C ILE A 81 7.25 4.23 6.25
N SER A 82 8.14 5.20 6.05
CA SER A 82 9.23 5.09 5.08
C SER A 82 10.18 3.95 5.43
N ALA A 83 10.58 3.84 6.70
CA ALA A 83 11.41 2.76 7.21
C ALA A 83 10.71 1.39 7.02
N ALA A 84 9.42 1.32 7.35
CA ALA A 84 8.62 0.12 7.18
C ALA A 84 8.51 -0.32 5.71
N PHE A 85 8.37 0.62 4.78
CA PHE A 85 8.31 0.31 3.35
C PHE A 85 9.68 -0.07 2.78
N THR A 86 10.79 0.44 3.34
CA THR A 86 12.14 0.08 2.89
C THR A 86 12.57 -1.34 3.24
N THR A 87 11.77 -2.09 4.00
CA THR A 87 12.05 -3.52 4.26
C THR A 87 11.83 -4.40 3.04
N ILE A 88 10.93 -3.99 2.13
CA ILE A 88 10.69 -4.69 0.87
C ILE A 88 11.48 -4.04 -0.27
N ASN A 89 12.18 -4.88 -1.03
CA ASN A 89 12.88 -4.47 -2.23
C ASN A 89 11.97 -4.51 -3.45
N GLU A 90 12.36 -3.83 -4.54
CA GLU A 90 11.59 -3.80 -5.79
C GLU A 90 11.34 -5.21 -6.38
N GLU A 91 12.29 -6.13 -6.24
CA GLU A 91 12.17 -7.52 -6.70
C GLU A 91 11.07 -8.26 -5.93
N GLU A 92 11.16 -8.31 -4.59
CA GLU A 92 10.18 -8.92 -3.69
C GLU A 92 8.78 -8.29 -3.85
N TRP A 93 8.74 -6.97 -4.01
CA TRP A 93 7.51 -6.23 -4.29
C TRP A 93 6.89 -6.67 -5.61
N THR A 94 7.70 -6.74 -6.68
CA THR A 94 7.24 -7.13 -8.02
C THR A 94 6.72 -8.56 -8.03
N GLU A 95 7.39 -9.47 -7.33
CA GLU A 95 6.93 -10.85 -7.15
C GLU A 95 5.61 -10.90 -6.37
N SER A 96 5.50 -10.15 -5.26
CA SER A 96 4.27 -10.07 -4.47
C SER A 96 3.11 -9.49 -5.27
N VAL A 97 3.35 -8.43 -6.07
CA VAL A 97 2.32 -7.84 -6.95
C VAL A 97 1.91 -8.81 -8.04
N LYS A 98 2.87 -9.53 -8.65
CA LYS A 98 2.57 -10.56 -9.65
C LYS A 98 1.76 -11.69 -9.04
N ASP A 99 2.12 -12.15 -7.84
CA ASP A 99 1.40 -13.19 -7.13
C ASP A 99 -0.01 -12.72 -6.77
N TYR A 100 -0.17 -11.51 -6.22
CA TYR A 100 -1.46 -10.92 -5.90
C TYR A 100 -2.38 -10.76 -7.13
N LEU A 101 -1.82 -10.34 -8.26
CA LEU A 101 -2.58 -10.19 -9.52
C LEU A 101 -2.85 -11.54 -10.21
N SER A 102 -2.01 -12.55 -9.98
CA SER A 102 -2.15 -13.90 -10.56
C SER A 102 -3.02 -14.81 -9.70
N SER A 103 -3.02 -14.56 -8.39
CA SER A 103 -3.97 -15.09 -7.44
C SER A 103 -5.32 -14.48 -7.78
N ASP A 104 -6.09 -15.23 -8.57
CA ASP A 104 -7.47 -14.91 -8.88
C ASP A 104 -8.27 -14.85 -7.55
N HIS A 105 -8.30 -13.67 -6.92
CA HIS A 105 -9.15 -13.36 -5.78
C HIS A 105 -10.63 -13.25 -6.21
N ARG A 106 -10.96 -13.55 -7.48
CA ARG A 106 -12.30 -13.89 -7.96
C ARG A 106 -12.51 -15.41 -7.95
N LYS A 107 -12.27 -16.07 -6.81
CA LYS A 107 -12.96 -17.34 -6.60
C LYS A 107 -14.43 -17.08 -6.30
N GLU A 108 -15.22 -17.03 -7.36
CA GLU A 108 -16.50 -17.74 -7.41
C GLU A 108 -16.57 -18.60 -8.68
#